data_AF-A0A7C1VTJ8-F1
#
_entry.id   AF-A0A7C1VTJ8-F1
#
_cell.length_a   1.000
_cell.length_b   1.000
_cell.length_c   1.000
_cell.angle_alpha   90.00
_cell.angle_beta   90.00
_cell.angle_gamma   90.00
#
_symmetry.space_group_name_H-M   'P 1'
#
loop_
_entity.id
_entity.type
_entity.pdbx_description
1 polymer ?
#
loop_
_entity_poly.entity_id
_entity_poly.type
_entity_poly.pdbx_seq_one_letter_code
_entity_poly.pdbx_strand_id
1 'polypeptide(L)'
;MPFRIKINDIIIECDSQSELEQAISVLRRLNTEYLKKLMPQPNKVAWNKEVGIKLWANLAESPKKLVEFLLKNEDGKTTQEIRAALGYENSKKLAGVITALSKNLKRLGLKTEQFMIKETTRRGQKNIMCYKLNPEVLHVLKEIASAK
;
A
#
# COMPACT_ATOMS: atom_id res chain seq x y z
N MET A 1 -24.50 4.73 -24.13
CA MET A 1 -24.25 3.56 -23.27
C MET A 1 -24.77 3.91 -21.89
N PRO A 2 -25.70 3.14 -21.30
CA PRO A 2 -26.23 3.43 -19.98
C PRO A 2 -25.15 3.19 -18.91
N PHE A 3 -25.04 4.10 -17.96
CA PHE A 3 -24.18 3.97 -16.81
C PHE A 3 -24.89 3.12 -15.75
N ARG A 4 -24.18 2.17 -15.14
CA ARG A 4 -24.79 1.26 -14.15
C ARG A 4 -24.07 1.34 -12.82
N ILE A 5 -24.82 1.51 -11.75
CA ILE A 5 -24.34 1.42 -10.37
C ILE A 5 -24.97 0.17 -9.74
N LYS A 6 -24.15 -0.73 -9.22
CA LYS A 6 -24.63 -1.88 -8.43
C LYS A 6 -24.42 -1.62 -6.94
N ILE A 7 -25.48 -1.75 -6.15
CA ILE A 7 -25.47 -1.58 -4.69
C ILE A 7 -26.13 -2.81 -4.08
N ASN A 8 -25.32 -3.72 -3.53
CA ASN A 8 -25.75 -5.05 -3.09
C ASN A 8 -26.48 -5.78 -4.24
N ASP A 9 -27.78 -6.05 -4.07
CA ASP A 9 -28.63 -6.73 -5.05
C ASP A 9 -29.39 -5.76 -5.98
N ILE A 10 -29.24 -4.46 -5.78
CA ILE A 10 -29.94 -3.43 -6.57
C ILE A 10 -29.02 -2.91 -7.67
N ILE A 11 -29.53 -2.86 -8.90
CA ILE A 11 -28.86 -2.23 -10.04
C ILE A 11 -29.62 -0.97 -10.39
N ILE A 12 -28.92 0.16 -10.37
CA ILE A 12 -29.42 1.46 -10.82
C ILE A 12 -28.81 1.71 -12.20
N GLU A 13 -29.67 1.83 -13.21
CA GLU A 13 -29.26 2.21 -14.56
C GLU A 13 -29.55 3.70 -14.76
N CYS A 14 -28.58 4.44 -15.30
CA CYS A 14 -28.66 5.86 -15.59
C CYS A 14 -28.35 6.07 -17.07
N ASP A 15 -29.12 6.91 -17.75
CA ASP A 15 -28.99 7.10 -19.19
C ASP A 15 -27.98 8.19 -19.54
N SER A 16 -27.57 8.99 -18.55
CA SER A 16 -26.58 10.04 -18.70
C SER A 16 -25.60 10.12 -17.51
N GLN A 17 -24.45 10.76 -17.75
CA GLN A 17 -23.45 11.01 -16.72
C GLN A 17 -23.96 11.98 -15.63
N SER A 18 -24.84 12.92 -15.99
CA SER A 18 -25.45 13.86 -15.02
C SER A 18 -26.36 13.15 -14.02
N GLU A 19 -27.17 12.20 -14.49
CA GLU A 19 -28.02 11.37 -13.63
C GLU A 19 -27.20 10.48 -12.70
N LEU A 20 -26.09 9.94 -13.20
CA LEU A 20 -25.14 9.16 -12.39
C LEU A 20 -24.59 10.00 -11.23
N GLU A 21 -24.17 11.24 -11.50
CA GLU A 21 -23.62 12.15 -10.49
C GLU A 21 -24.67 12.54 -9.44
N GLN A 22 -25.92 12.76 -9.86
CA GLN A 22 -27.03 13.02 -8.95
C GLN A 22 -27.38 11.80 -8.09
N ALA A 23 -27.44 10.61 -8.68
CA ALA A 23 -27.70 9.38 -7.95
C ALA A 23 -26.61 9.13 -6.89
N ILE A 24 -25.34 9.31 -7.25
CA ILE A 24 -24.21 9.21 -6.33
C ILE A 24 -24.30 10.27 -5.22
N SER A 25 -24.70 11.50 -5.54
CA SER A 25 -24.90 12.59 -4.57
C SER A 25 -25.99 12.29 -3.54
N VAL A 26 -27.13 11.73 -3.97
CA VAL A 26 -28.24 11.37 -3.09
C VAL A 26 -27.86 10.17 -2.20
N LEU A 27 -27.23 9.15 -2.78
CA LEU A 27 -26.67 8.02 -2.04
C LEU A 27 -25.61 8.47 -1.03
N ARG A 28 -24.84 9.53 -1.38
CA ARG A 28 -23.84 10.12 -0.49
C ARG A 28 -24.43 10.76 0.76
N ARG A 29 -25.61 11.39 0.62
CA ARG A 29 -26.34 12.03 1.72
C ARG A 29 -27.03 11.03 2.64
N LEU A 30 -27.52 9.92 2.10
CA LEU A 30 -28.30 8.95 2.85
C LEU A 30 -27.46 8.02 3.74
N ASN A 31 -26.16 7.86 3.49
CA ASN A 31 -25.38 6.86 4.22
C ASN A 31 -23.87 7.15 4.24
N THR A 32 -23.41 7.94 5.20
CA THR A 32 -22.00 8.39 5.30
C THR A 32 -21.04 7.24 5.64
N GLU A 33 -21.52 6.13 6.20
CA GLU A 33 -20.71 4.93 6.47
C GLU A 33 -20.62 3.96 5.27
N TYR A 34 -21.68 3.84 4.47
CA TYR A 34 -21.73 2.88 3.36
C TYR A 34 -20.83 3.26 2.17
N LEU A 35 -20.55 4.54 1.97
CA LEU A 35 -19.73 4.98 0.82
C LEU A 35 -18.26 4.63 0.96
N LYS A 36 -17.75 4.48 2.20
CA LYS A 36 -16.41 3.91 2.42
C LYS A 36 -16.29 2.49 1.89
N LYS A 37 -17.41 1.76 1.77
CA LYS A 37 -17.50 0.43 1.15
C LYS A 37 -17.73 0.45 -0.37
N LEU A 38 -18.32 1.53 -0.91
CA LEU A 38 -18.74 1.64 -2.32
C LEU A 38 -17.72 2.32 -3.24
N MET A 39 -16.64 2.90 -2.72
CA MET A 39 -15.49 3.22 -3.58
C MET A 39 -14.92 1.89 -4.09
N PRO A 40 -14.57 1.75 -5.39
CA PRO A 40 -13.75 0.64 -5.82
C PRO A 40 -12.48 0.68 -4.98
N GLN A 41 -12.39 -0.19 -3.96
CA GLN A 41 -11.18 -0.29 -3.17
C GLN A 41 -10.10 -0.67 -4.18
N PRO A 42 -9.05 0.15 -4.33
CA PRO A 42 -8.08 -0.03 -5.41
C PRO A 42 -7.51 -1.42 -5.28
N ASN A 43 -7.97 -2.38 -6.11
CA ASN A 43 -7.77 -3.83 -6.01
C ASN A 43 -6.94 -4.15 -4.77
N LYS A 44 -7.58 -4.24 -3.59
CA LYS A 44 -6.87 -4.68 -2.38
C LYS A 44 -6.45 -6.09 -2.69
N VAL A 45 -5.25 -6.24 -3.24
CA VAL A 45 -4.63 -7.54 -3.36
C VAL A 45 -4.47 -7.99 -1.93
N ALA A 46 -5.26 -8.98 -1.53
CA ALA A 46 -5.20 -9.55 -0.21
C ALA A 46 -3.80 -10.13 -0.05
N TRP A 47 -2.96 -9.49 0.77
CA TRP A 47 -1.65 -10.00 1.10
C TRP A 47 -1.83 -11.36 1.76
N ASN A 48 -1.28 -12.39 1.13
CA ASN A 48 -1.32 -13.76 1.63
C ASN A 48 0.09 -14.35 1.65
N LYS A 49 0.24 -15.47 2.35
CA LYS A 49 1.53 -16.13 2.57
C LYS A 49 2.23 -16.51 1.25
N GLU A 50 1.48 -16.96 0.24
CA GLU A 50 2.05 -17.32 -1.06
C GLU A 50 2.66 -16.12 -1.79
N VAL A 51 1.95 -14.99 -1.80
CA VAL A 51 2.44 -13.73 -2.39
C VAL A 51 3.67 -13.23 -1.63
N GLY A 52 3.66 -13.31 -0.29
CA GLY A 52 4.80 -12.96 0.54
C GLY A 52 6.03 -13.83 0.25
N ILE A 53 5.87 -15.15 0.12
CA ILE A 53 6.95 -16.08 -0.21
C ILE A 53 7.50 -15.80 -1.61
N LYS A 54 6.62 -15.64 -2.60
CA LYS A 54 7.00 -15.32 -3.99
C LYS A 54 7.74 -13.99 -4.06
N LEU A 55 7.30 -12.97 -3.33
CA LEU A 55 8.02 -11.71 -3.24
C LEU A 55 9.41 -11.94 -2.64
N TRP A 56 9.49 -12.56 -1.45
CA TRP A 56 10.74 -12.76 -0.73
C TRP A 56 11.79 -13.52 -1.54
N ALA A 57 11.37 -14.55 -2.27
CA ALA A 57 12.25 -15.34 -3.13
C ALA A 57 12.82 -14.54 -4.32
N ASN A 58 12.07 -13.55 -4.81
CA ASN A 58 12.45 -12.73 -5.97
C ASN A 58 13.17 -11.42 -5.60
N LEU A 59 13.29 -11.10 -4.31
CA LEU A 59 14.01 -9.90 -3.87
C LEU A 59 15.53 -10.11 -3.94
N ALA A 60 16.20 -9.23 -4.68
CA ALA A 60 17.65 -9.09 -4.61
C ALA A 60 18.10 -8.66 -3.20
N GLU A 61 19.38 -8.84 -2.90
CA GLU A 61 19.94 -8.64 -1.56
C GLU A 61 19.67 -7.24 -0.98
N SER A 62 19.84 -6.18 -1.78
CA SER A 62 19.64 -4.80 -1.29
C SER A 62 18.17 -4.49 -0.94
N PRO A 63 17.17 -4.73 -1.81
CA PRO A 63 15.76 -4.65 -1.43
C PRO A 63 15.39 -5.54 -0.25
N LYS A 64 15.96 -6.74 -0.16
CA LYS A 64 15.71 -7.66 0.95
C LYS A 64 16.20 -7.08 2.29
N LYS A 65 17.41 -6.52 2.34
CA LYS A 65 17.94 -5.80 3.53
C LYS A 65 17.04 -4.63 3.94
N LEU A 66 16.49 -3.89 2.99
CA LEU A 66 15.52 -2.83 3.29
C LEU A 66 14.25 -3.40 3.94
N VAL A 67 13.69 -4.48 3.39
CA VAL A 67 12.48 -5.11 3.96
C VAL A 67 12.76 -5.70 5.34
N GLU A 68 13.88 -6.39 5.54
CA GLU A 68 14.33 -6.91 6.84
C GLU A 68 14.49 -5.79 7.87
N PHE A 69 15.07 -4.66 7.47
CA PHE A 69 15.21 -3.50 8.33
C PHE A 69 13.86 -2.93 8.74
N LEU A 70 12.92 -2.78 7.80
CA LEU A 70 11.56 -2.29 8.10
C LEU A 70 10.74 -3.30 8.92
N LEU A 71 10.95 -4.60 8.73
CA LEU A 71 10.33 -5.66 9.55
C LEU A 71 10.73 -5.57 11.02
N LYS A 72 11.99 -5.22 11.30
CA LYS A 72 12.51 -5.01 12.66
C LYS A 72 12.10 -3.66 13.26
N ASN A 73 11.59 -2.73 12.45
CA ASN A 73 11.32 -1.35 12.83
C ASN A 73 9.90 -0.95 12.41
N GLU A 74 8.92 -1.56 13.07
CA GLU A 74 7.49 -1.48 12.72
C GLU A 74 6.90 -0.08 12.82
N ASP A 75 7.45 0.74 13.73
CA ASP A 75 7.06 2.14 13.95
C ASP A 75 7.40 3.07 12.77
N GLY A 76 8.13 2.54 11.79
CA GLY A 76 8.60 3.28 10.64
C GLY A 76 9.89 4.07 10.91
N LYS A 77 10.64 4.29 9.83
CA LYS A 77 11.92 4.99 9.86
C LYS A 77 12.02 6.02 8.76
N THR A 78 12.73 7.09 9.05
CA THR A 78 12.99 8.18 8.11
C THR A 78 13.98 7.74 7.04
N THR A 79 14.01 8.45 5.91
CA THR A 79 15.01 8.24 4.85
C THR A 79 16.44 8.23 5.42
N GLN A 80 16.74 9.13 6.36
CA GLN A 80 18.07 9.27 6.93
C GLN A 80 18.43 8.08 7.83
N GLU A 81 17.51 7.63 8.69
CA GLU A 81 17.71 6.45 9.54
C GLU A 81 17.90 5.18 8.71
N ILE A 82 17.06 4.99 7.69
CA ILE A 82 17.17 3.83 6.78
C ILE A 82 18.53 3.83 6.08
N ARG A 83 18.95 4.99 5.56
CA ARG A 83 20.25 5.11 4.91
C ARG A 83 21.40 4.81 5.85
N ALA A 84 21.38 5.36 7.06
CA ALA A 84 22.42 5.15 8.05
C ALA A 84 22.52 3.67 8.43
N ALA A 85 21.39 3.02 8.69
CA ALA A 85 21.35 1.61 9.06
C ALA A 85 21.79 0.66 7.94
N LEU A 86 21.50 1.00 6.67
CA LEU A 86 21.84 0.17 5.52
C LEU A 86 23.18 0.55 4.86
N GLY A 87 23.93 1.50 5.42
CA GLY A 87 25.22 1.95 4.88
C GLY A 87 25.10 2.64 3.52
N TYR A 88 24.01 3.37 3.27
CA TYR A 88 23.78 4.06 2.00
C TYR A 88 24.32 5.50 2.04
N GLU A 89 25.40 5.71 1.31
CA GLU A 89 26.13 6.99 1.18
C GLU A 89 25.26 8.15 0.68
N ASN A 90 24.23 7.87 -0.12
CA ASN A 90 23.36 8.90 -0.68
C ASN A 90 21.89 8.45 -0.82
N SER A 91 20.99 9.43 -0.97
CA SER A 91 19.55 9.18 -1.15
C SER A 91 19.22 8.54 -2.49
N LYS A 92 20.09 8.70 -3.50
CA LYS A 92 19.92 8.07 -4.82
C LYS A 92 19.98 6.55 -4.72
N LYS A 93 20.88 6.00 -3.88
CA LYS A 93 21.00 4.56 -3.63
C LYS A 93 19.73 4.00 -3.02
N LEU A 94 19.19 4.66 -1.99
CA LEU A 94 17.91 4.25 -1.39
C LEU A 94 16.75 4.34 -2.40
N ALA A 95 16.67 5.41 -3.19
CA ALA A 95 15.67 5.54 -4.25
C ALA A 95 15.78 4.43 -5.30
N GLY A 96 17.00 4.02 -5.66
CA GLY A 96 17.26 2.88 -6.54
C GLY A 96 16.75 1.56 -5.95
N VAL A 97 16.99 1.33 -4.65
CA VAL A 97 16.50 0.14 -3.93
C VAL A 97 14.96 0.12 -3.87
N ILE A 98 14.32 1.25 -3.56
CA ILE A 98 12.86 1.38 -3.56
C ILE A 98 12.30 1.16 -4.98
N THR A 99 12.98 1.66 -6.00
CA THR A 99 12.58 1.45 -7.41
C THR A 99 12.68 -0.02 -7.80
N ALA A 100 13.74 -0.72 -7.39
CA ALA A 100 13.90 -2.15 -7.64
C ALA A 100 12.80 -2.97 -6.93
N LEU A 101 12.47 -2.61 -5.68
CA LEU A 101 11.35 -3.19 -4.94
C LEU A 101 10.01 -2.94 -5.67
N SER A 102 9.76 -1.72 -6.10
CA SER A 102 8.56 -1.32 -6.85
C SER A 102 8.40 -2.13 -8.15
N LYS A 103 9.49 -2.36 -8.90
CA LYS A 103 9.48 -3.22 -10.09
C LYS A 103 9.11 -4.68 -9.77
N ASN A 104 9.63 -5.23 -8.67
CA ASN A 104 9.28 -6.58 -8.24
C ASN A 104 7.81 -6.70 -7.80
N LEU A 105 7.31 -5.72 -7.04
CA LEU A 105 5.89 -5.64 -6.68
C LEU A 105 5.00 -5.56 -7.92
N LYS A 106 5.36 -4.73 -8.90
CA LYS A 106 4.61 -4.59 -10.15
C LYS A 106 4.50 -5.91 -10.92
N ARG A 107 5.57 -6.73 -10.93
CA ARG A 107 5.55 -8.08 -11.55
C ARG A 107 4.54 -9.03 -10.88
N LEU A 108 4.24 -8.80 -9.61
CA LEU A 108 3.24 -9.54 -8.85
C LEU A 108 1.85 -8.87 -8.90
N GLY A 109 1.65 -7.86 -9.73
CA GLY A 109 0.40 -7.10 -9.81
C GLY A 109 0.16 -6.16 -8.62
N LEU A 110 1.20 -5.90 -7.81
CA LEU A 110 1.12 -5.09 -6.59
C LEU A 110 1.67 -3.68 -6.81
N LYS A 111 1.15 -2.73 -6.03
CA LYS A 111 1.63 -1.34 -5.98
C LYS A 111 2.55 -1.12 -4.79
N THR A 112 3.43 -0.11 -4.89
CA THR A 112 4.38 0.19 -3.80
C THR A 112 3.67 0.72 -2.56
N GLU A 113 2.60 1.47 -2.74
CA GLU A 113 1.74 2.03 -1.69
C GLU A 113 0.98 0.93 -0.93
N GLN A 114 0.74 -0.22 -1.56
CA GLN A 114 0.15 -1.39 -0.91
C GLN A 114 1.16 -2.13 -0.04
N PHE A 115 2.46 -2.00 -0.34
CA PHE A 115 3.54 -2.64 0.39
C PHE A 115 4.06 -1.77 1.55
N MET A 116 4.25 -0.47 1.28
CA MET A 116 4.92 0.48 2.16
C MET A 116 4.11 1.77 2.26
N ILE A 117 3.86 2.18 3.49
CA ILE A 117 3.17 3.41 3.82
C ILE A 117 4.22 4.50 4.00
N LYS A 118 4.03 5.62 3.31
CA LYS A 118 4.75 6.86 3.55
C LYS A 118 3.87 7.76 4.39
N GLU A 119 4.32 8.10 5.58
CA GLU A 119 3.56 8.97 6.48
C GLU A 119 4.42 10.10 7.03
N THR A 120 3.79 11.24 7.26
CA THR A 120 4.44 12.37 7.89
C THR A 120 4.24 12.26 9.39
N THR A 121 5.31 11.99 10.14
CA THR A 121 5.27 11.96 11.60
C THR A 121 5.91 13.22 12.15
N ARG A 122 5.30 13.79 13.19
CA ARG A 122 5.88 14.91 13.94
C ARG A 122 6.91 14.37 14.93
N ARG A 123 8.19 14.68 14.71
CA ARG A 123 9.27 14.40 15.69
C ARG A 123 9.77 15.72 16.22
N GLY A 124 9.40 16.03 17.46
CA GLY A 124 9.62 17.34 18.07
C GLY A 124 8.85 18.45 17.34
N GLN A 125 9.56 19.46 16.85
CA GLN A 125 8.97 20.59 16.12
C GLN A 125 8.92 20.41 14.61
N LYS A 126 9.46 19.30 14.05
CA LYS A 126 9.54 19.07 12.61
C LYS A 126 8.63 17.93 12.17
N ASN A 127 7.98 18.14 11.03
CA ASN A 127 7.28 17.09 10.29
C ASN A 127 8.31 16.34 9.43
N ILE A 128 8.46 15.04 9.67
CA ILE A 128 9.45 14.21 8.98
C ILE A 128 8.75 13.03 8.33
N MET A 129 9.09 12.79 7.06
CA MET A 129 8.57 11.66 6.30
C MET A 129 9.21 10.35 6.78
N CYS A 130 8.36 9.42 7.18
CA CYS A 130 8.72 8.08 7.63
C CYS A 130 8.16 7.04 6.66
N TYR A 131 8.87 5.93 6.56
CA TYR A 131 8.48 4.76 5.79
C TYR A 131 8.24 3.61 6.75
N LYS A 132 7.09 2.98 6.63
CA LYS A 132 6.74 1.74 7.35
C LYS A 132 6.14 0.72 6.42
N LEU A 133 6.18 -0.55 6.80
CA LEU A 133 5.43 -1.58 6.08
C LEU A 133 3.93 -1.38 6.31
N ASN A 134 3.13 -1.73 5.31
CA ASN A 134 1.69 -1.85 5.51
C ASN A 134 1.42 -2.96 6.56
N PRO A 135 0.55 -2.75 7.56
CA PRO A 135 0.23 -3.76 8.58
C PRO A 135 -0.12 -5.15 8.02
N GLU A 136 -0.84 -5.22 6.90
CA GLU A 136 -1.20 -6.50 6.26
C GLU A 136 0.06 -7.24 5.76
N VAL A 137 1.01 -6.51 5.18
CA VAL A 137 2.29 -7.03 4.70
C VAL A 137 3.17 -7.47 5.87
N LEU A 138 3.21 -6.63 6.91
CA LEU A 138 4.03 -6.85 8.09
C LEU A 138 3.67 -8.18 8.75
N HIS A 139 2.37 -8.44 8.91
CA HIS A 139 1.87 -9.70 9.47
C HIS A 139 2.31 -10.90 8.63
N VAL A 140 2.07 -10.87 7.32
CA VAL A 140 2.44 -11.95 6.40
C VAL A 140 3.96 -12.21 6.39
N LEU A 141 4.77 -11.16 6.34
CA LEU A 141 6.22 -11.31 6.31
C LEU A 141 6.78 -11.82 7.65
N LYS A 142 6.18 -11.46 8.78
CA LYS A 142 6.53 -12.02 10.09
C LYS A 142 6.24 -13.51 10.17
N GLU A 143 5.10 -13.97 9.67
CA GLU A 143 4.79 -15.39 9.60
C GLU A 143 5.81 -16.17 8.77
N ILE A 144 6.25 -15.59 7.64
CA ILE A 144 7.27 -16.21 6.78
C ILE A 144 8.64 -16.23 7.48
N ALA A 145 8.99 -15.16 8.19
CA ALA A 145 10.26 -15.07 8.92
C ALA A 145 10.31 -16.00 10.15
N SER A 146 9.17 -16.23 10.81
CA SER A 146 9.07 -17.09 12.00
C SER A 146 8.97 -18.59 11.66
N ALA A 147 8.62 -18.92 10.41
CA ALA A 147 8.54 -20.30 9.91
C ALA A 147 9.89 -20.84 9.40
N LYS A 148 10.99 -20.11 9.62
CA LYS A 148 12.36 -20.49 9.28
C LYS A 148 13.18 -20.66 10.55
#